data_AF-X1G765-F1
#
_entry.id   AF-X1G765-F1
#
_cell.length_a   1.000
_cell.length_b   1.000
_cell.length_c   1.000
_cell.angle_alpha   90.00
_cell.angle_beta   90.00
_cell.angle_gamma   90.00
#
_symmetry.space_group_name_H-M   'P 1'
#
loop_
_entity.id
_entity.type
_entity.pdbx_description
1 polymer ?
#
loop_
_entity_poly.entity_id
_entity_poly.type
_entity_poly.pdbx_seq_one_letter_code
_entity_poly.pdbx_strand_id
1 'polypeptide(L)'
;MSNTKRKVLTFDESDLDWINPMLLEWEKENEGKKGGALVTKLMKEYRETQGPSKFEVFTQKVRSDYVRFKTELGSRIVAFRTRMGVFFGETRVKLNHLASRIVAASKRFVDEIHSQVESRKR
;
A
#
# COMPACT_ATOMS: atom_id res chain seq x y z
N MET A 1 -16.81 -11.79 -16.20
CA MET A 1 -17.20 -11.17 -17.50
C MET A 1 -16.56 -9.80 -17.58
N SER A 2 -15.65 -9.56 -18.52
CA SER A 2 -14.98 -8.26 -18.67
C SER A 2 -15.95 -7.24 -19.28
N ASN A 3 -16.21 -6.13 -18.60
CA ASN A 3 -16.95 -5.01 -19.15
C ASN A 3 -16.12 -4.34 -20.26
N THR A 4 -16.29 -4.80 -21.50
CA THR A 4 -15.66 -4.17 -22.66
C THR A 4 -16.37 -2.85 -22.93
N LYS A 5 -15.79 -1.73 -22.48
CA LYS A 5 -16.31 -0.38 -22.75
C LYS A 5 -16.39 -0.18 -24.26
N ARG A 6 -17.60 0.01 -24.80
CA ARG A 6 -17.82 0.35 -26.22
C ARG A 6 -17.16 1.72 -26.48
N LYS A 7 -16.23 1.76 -27.43
CA LYS A 7 -15.60 3.01 -27.90
C LYS A 7 -16.22 3.38 -29.24
N VAL A 8 -16.56 4.65 -29.40
CA VAL A 8 -17.00 5.24 -30.67
C VAL A 8 -15.76 5.87 -31.31
N LEU A 9 -15.56 5.58 -32.59
CA LEU A 9 -14.52 6.21 -33.41
C LEU A 9 -15.23 7.14 -34.40
N THR A 10 -14.71 8.34 -34.52
CA THR A 10 -15.15 9.36 -35.48
C THR A 10 -13.98 9.67 -36.39
N PHE A 11 -14.23 9.70 -37.69
CA PHE A 11 -13.27 10.04 -38.72
C PHE A 11 -13.77 11.28 -39.45
N ASP A 12 -12.84 12.11 -39.91
CA ASP A 12 -13.17 13.23 -40.78
C ASP A 12 -13.58 12.70 -42.17
N GLU A 13 -14.33 13.48 -42.93
CA GLU A 13 -14.87 13.05 -44.23
C GLU A 13 -13.76 12.72 -45.24
N SER A 14 -12.69 13.52 -45.24
CA SER A 14 -11.48 13.24 -46.03
C SER A 14 -10.79 11.94 -45.63
N ASP A 15 -10.93 11.51 -44.37
CA ASP A 15 -10.36 10.25 -43.91
C ASP A 15 -11.19 9.05 -44.35
N LEU A 16 -12.52 9.21 -44.39
CA LEU A 16 -13.43 8.18 -44.84
C LEU A 16 -13.24 7.83 -46.32
N ASP A 17 -12.84 8.79 -47.16
CA ASP A 17 -12.60 8.56 -48.59
C ASP A 17 -11.51 7.51 -48.85
N TRP A 18 -10.47 7.47 -48.02
CA TRP A 18 -9.39 6.49 -48.15
C TRP A 18 -9.60 5.24 -47.27
N ILE A 19 -10.31 5.36 -46.14
CA ILE A 19 -10.60 4.23 -45.24
C ILE A 19 -11.70 3.32 -45.79
N ASN A 20 -12.78 3.88 -46.37
CA ASN A 20 -13.94 3.10 -46.81
C ASN A 20 -13.60 2.03 -47.87
N PRO A 21 -12.79 2.32 -48.91
CA PRO A 21 -12.39 1.30 -49.87
C PRO A 21 -11.68 0.11 -49.21
N MET A 22 -10.76 0.38 -48.27
CA MET A 22 -10.02 -0.66 -47.56
C MET A 22 -10.92 -1.52 -46.66
N LEU A 23 -11.91 -0.90 -45.99
CA LEU A 23 -12.87 -1.65 -45.18
C LEU A 23 -13.72 -2.57 -46.06
N LEU A 24 -14.20 -2.07 -47.19
CA LEU A 24 -15.04 -2.84 -48.12
C LEU A 24 -14.26 -4.00 -48.77
N GLU A 25 -13.01 -3.79 -49.15
CA GLU A 25 -12.13 -4.86 -49.66
C GLU A 25 -11.88 -5.92 -48.61
N TRP A 26 -11.57 -5.52 -47.37
CA TRP A 26 -11.33 -6.45 -46.29
C TRP A 26 -12.59 -7.26 -45.90
N GLU A 27 -13.77 -6.62 -45.90
CA GLU A 27 -15.04 -7.30 -45.64
C GLU A 27 -15.36 -8.35 -46.71
N LYS A 28 -15.01 -8.10 -47.98
CA LYS A 28 -15.12 -9.09 -49.07
C LYS A 28 -14.21 -10.30 -48.84
N GLU A 29 -12.98 -10.07 -48.38
CA GLU A 29 -12.02 -11.14 -48.09
C GLU A 29 -12.33 -11.90 -46.78
N ASN A 30 -13.12 -11.29 -45.89
CA ASN A 30 -13.42 -11.80 -44.56
C ASN A 30 -14.94 -11.89 -44.32
N GLU A 31 -15.61 -12.70 -45.14
CA GLU A 31 -17.06 -12.92 -45.05
C GLU A 31 -17.53 -13.14 -43.61
N GLY A 32 -18.52 -12.36 -43.18
CA GLY A 32 -19.10 -12.41 -41.83
C GLY A 32 -18.41 -11.54 -40.77
N LYS A 33 -17.27 -10.92 -41.05
CA LYS A 33 -16.64 -9.94 -40.15
C LYS A 33 -16.96 -8.51 -40.60
N LYS A 34 -17.34 -7.65 -39.65
CA LYS A 34 -17.55 -6.22 -39.90
C LYS A 34 -16.22 -5.48 -39.93
N GLY A 35 -16.12 -4.41 -40.71
CA GLY A 35 -14.93 -3.56 -40.83
C GLY A 35 -14.45 -2.99 -39.50
N GLY A 36 -15.34 -2.83 -38.50
CA GLY A 36 -14.95 -2.48 -37.13
C GLY A 36 -13.96 -3.47 -36.48
N ALA A 37 -13.97 -4.74 -36.91
CA ALA A 37 -12.98 -5.74 -36.48
C ALA A 37 -11.59 -5.47 -37.06
N LEU A 38 -11.50 -5.02 -38.32
CA LEU A 38 -10.25 -4.58 -38.93
C LEU A 38 -9.67 -3.38 -38.18
N VAL A 39 -10.49 -2.35 -37.93
CA VAL A 39 -10.07 -1.16 -37.17
C VAL A 39 -9.55 -1.53 -35.78
N THR A 40 -10.23 -2.46 -35.09
CA THR A 40 -9.79 -2.95 -33.78
C THR A 40 -8.46 -3.70 -33.87
N LYS A 41 -8.26 -4.50 -34.91
CA LYS A 41 -7.00 -5.23 -35.17
C LYS A 41 -5.85 -4.25 -35.41
N LEU A 42 -6.04 -3.27 -36.29
CA LEU A 42 -5.04 -2.25 -36.60
C LEU A 42 -4.69 -1.40 -35.38
N MET A 43 -5.67 -1.00 -34.57
CA MET A 43 -5.43 -0.27 -33.32
C MET A 43 -4.64 -1.10 -32.31
N LYS A 44 -4.86 -2.41 -32.28
CA LYS A 44 -4.08 -3.33 -31.44
C LYS A 44 -2.64 -3.45 -31.93
N GLU A 45 -2.43 -3.65 -33.21
CA GLU A 45 -1.10 -3.73 -33.83
C GLU A 45 -0.32 -2.40 -33.70
N TYR A 46 -1.00 -1.26 -33.87
CA TYR A 46 -0.43 0.06 -33.65
C TYR A 46 0.00 0.25 -32.18
N ARG A 47 -0.81 -0.22 -31.23
CA ARG A 47 -0.47 -0.17 -29.80
C ARG A 47 0.71 -1.09 -29.46
N GLU A 48 0.80 -2.25 -30.11
CA GLU A 48 1.90 -3.20 -29.92
C GLU A 48 3.22 -2.68 -30.50
N THR A 49 3.17 -1.96 -31.63
CA THR A 49 4.34 -1.35 -32.27
C THR A 49 4.82 -0.07 -31.58
N GLN A 50 3.91 0.72 -30.99
CA GLN A 50 4.26 1.95 -30.25
C GLN A 50 4.76 1.69 -28.82
N GLY A 51 4.55 0.48 -28.29
CA GLY A 51 4.87 0.14 -26.90
C GLY A 51 3.97 0.86 -25.88
N PRO A 52 4.19 0.63 -24.57
CA PRO A 52 3.43 1.33 -23.53
C PRO A 52 3.70 2.83 -23.61
N SER A 53 2.64 3.63 -23.56
CA SER A 53 2.80 5.09 -23.64
C SER A 53 3.68 5.60 -22.50
N LYS A 54 4.41 6.70 -22.71
CA LYS A 54 5.21 7.35 -21.63
C LYS A 54 4.37 7.60 -20.36
N PHE A 55 3.07 7.86 -20.53
CA PHE A 55 2.11 8.02 -19.44
C PHE A 55 1.80 6.71 -18.70
N GLU A 56 1.61 5.60 -19.41
CA GLU A 56 1.42 4.26 -18.81
C GLU A 56 2.68 3.84 -18.03
N VAL A 57 3.88 4.08 -18.58
CA VAL A 57 5.15 3.80 -17.88
C VAL A 57 5.29 4.67 -16.63
N PHE A 58 4.99 5.97 -16.73
CA PHE A 58 5.04 6.90 -15.61
C PHE A 58 4.03 6.52 -14.51
N THR A 59 2.78 6.23 -14.86
CA THR A 59 1.74 5.84 -13.89
C THR A 59 2.07 4.51 -13.20
N GLN A 60 2.66 3.56 -13.93
CA GLN A 60 3.13 2.30 -13.35
C GLN A 60 4.28 2.53 -12.35
N LYS A 61 5.23 3.42 -12.67
CA LYS A 61 6.31 3.81 -11.77
C LYS A 61 5.78 4.49 -10.51
N VAL A 62 4.91 5.49 -10.64
CA VAL A 62 4.30 6.19 -9.51
C VAL A 62 3.54 5.22 -8.60
N ARG A 63 2.80 4.27 -9.19
CA ARG A 63 2.08 3.25 -8.42
C ARG A 63 3.04 2.33 -7.67
N SER A 64 4.14 1.92 -8.29
CA SER A 64 5.18 1.10 -7.66
C SER A 64 5.85 1.84 -6.50
N ASP A 65 6.24 3.10 -6.72
CA ASP A 65 6.87 3.96 -5.72
C ASP A 65 5.93 4.20 -4.53
N TYR A 66 4.64 4.44 -4.79
CA TYR A 66 3.63 4.59 -3.73
C TYR A 66 3.47 3.32 -2.89
N VAL A 67 3.40 2.14 -3.51
CA VAL A 67 3.32 0.86 -2.80
C VAL A 67 4.57 0.65 -1.95
N ARG A 68 5.76 0.91 -2.50
CA ARG A 68 7.02 0.80 -1.78
C ARG A 68 7.06 1.74 -0.57
N PHE A 69 6.69 3.00 -0.76
CA PHE A 69 6.63 3.99 0.31
C PHE A 69 5.66 3.57 1.43
N LYS A 70 4.46 3.10 1.07
CA LYS A 70 3.46 2.62 2.03
C LYS A 70 3.99 1.44 2.87
N THR A 71 4.67 0.48 2.22
CA THR A 71 5.26 -0.67 2.90
C THR A 71 6.38 -0.26 3.86
N GLU A 72 7.29 0.62 3.42
CA GLU A 72 8.39 1.14 4.23
C GLU A 72 7.87 1.97 5.42
N LEU A 73 6.84 2.78 5.22
CA LEU A 73 6.21 3.54 6.30
C LEU A 73 5.56 2.59 7.33
N GLY A 74 4.86 1.56 6.85
CA GLY A 74 4.26 0.53 7.69
C GLY A 74 5.30 -0.22 8.53
N SER A 75 6.41 -0.64 7.92
CA SER A 75 7.49 -1.35 8.64
C SER A 75 8.11 -0.48 9.74
N ARG A 76 8.36 0.81 9.45
CA ARG A 76 8.88 1.77 10.43
C ARG A 76 7.94 2.00 11.60
N ILE A 77 6.63 2.11 11.34
CA ILE A 77 5.63 2.26 12.41
C ILE A 77 5.62 1.04 13.33
N VAL A 78 5.68 -0.18 12.76
CA VAL A 78 5.72 -1.43 13.55
C VAL A 78 6.99 -1.47 14.38
N ALA A 79 8.16 -1.21 13.78
CA ALA A 79 9.44 -1.19 14.49
C ALA A 79 9.45 -0.17 15.64
N PHE A 80 8.90 1.03 15.41
CA PHE A 80 8.76 2.05 16.44
C PHE A 80 7.87 1.60 17.60
N ARG A 81 6.69 1.03 17.31
CA ARG A 81 5.78 0.52 18.35
C ARG A 81 6.43 -0.58 19.18
N THR A 82 7.13 -1.52 18.55
CA THR A 82 7.85 -2.58 19.27
C THR A 82 8.91 -1.99 20.19
N ARG A 83 9.72 -1.04 19.71
CA ARG A 83 10.76 -0.40 20.51
C ARG A 83 10.20 0.36 21.71
N MET A 84 9.09 1.08 21.52
CA MET A 84 8.40 1.76 22.61
C MET A 84 7.81 0.77 23.62
N GLY A 85 7.23 -0.34 23.15
CA GLY A 85 6.72 -1.40 24.02
C GLY A 85 7.80 -2.00 24.92
N VAL A 86 8.98 -2.30 24.35
CA VAL A 86 10.14 -2.77 25.11
C VAL A 86 10.59 -1.73 26.13
N PHE A 87 10.76 -0.48 25.72
CA PHE A 87 11.18 0.62 26.60
C PHE A 87 10.24 0.82 27.79
N PHE A 88 8.92 0.86 27.55
CA PHE A 88 7.94 0.99 28.63
C PHE A 88 7.90 -0.25 29.52
N GLY A 89 8.07 -1.45 28.95
CA GLY A 89 8.18 -2.69 29.72
C GLY A 89 9.35 -2.66 30.70
N GLU A 90 10.55 -2.33 30.22
CA GLU A 90 11.75 -2.22 31.06
C GLU A 90 11.60 -1.14 32.13
N THR A 91 11.06 0.03 31.76
CA THR A 91 10.84 1.14 32.68
C THR A 91 9.86 0.74 33.80
N ARG A 92 8.77 0.05 33.46
CA ARG A 92 7.78 -0.44 34.43
C ARG A 92 8.40 -1.45 35.40
N VAL A 93 9.24 -2.38 34.91
CA VAL A 93 9.95 -3.34 35.76
C VAL A 93 10.88 -2.62 36.74
N LYS A 94 11.67 -1.65 36.28
CA LYS A 94 12.56 -0.86 37.14
C LYS A 94 11.78 -0.07 38.20
N LEU A 95 10.67 0.56 37.82
CA LEU A 95 9.81 1.30 38.75
C LEU A 95 9.18 0.38 39.80
N ASN A 96 8.67 -0.79 39.39
CA ASN A 96 8.13 -1.78 40.32
C ASN A 96 9.20 -2.27 41.31
N HIS A 97 10.43 -2.52 40.83
CA HIS A 97 11.52 -2.93 41.70
C HIS A 97 11.88 -1.83 42.72
N LEU A 98 11.92 -0.58 42.28
CA LEU A 98 12.19 0.56 43.15
C LEU A 98 11.08 0.76 44.20
N ALA A 99 9.82 0.63 43.79
CA ALA A 99 8.67 0.68 44.70
C ALA A 99 8.73 -0.43 45.75
N SER A 100 9.04 -1.67 45.36
CA SER A 100 9.22 -2.79 46.30
C SER A 100 10.34 -2.53 47.31
N ARG A 101 11.45 -1.92 46.88
CA ARG A 101 12.54 -1.54 47.79
C ARG A 101 12.12 -0.49 48.80
N ILE A 102 11.36 0.52 48.36
CA ILE A 102 10.81 1.56 49.25
C ILE A 102 9.88 0.93 50.28
N VAL A 103 8.94 0.08 49.85
CA VAL A 103 8.01 -0.62 50.76
C VAL A 103 8.77 -1.48 51.78
N ALA A 104 9.77 -2.24 51.34
CA ALA A 104 10.59 -3.06 52.23
C ALA A 104 11.38 -2.22 53.25
N ALA A 105 11.94 -1.08 52.82
CA ALA A 105 12.65 -0.15 53.70
C ALA A 105 11.71 0.47 54.74
N SER A 106 10.53 0.94 54.31
CA SER A 106 9.51 1.48 55.21
C SER A 106 9.04 0.46 56.24
N LYS A 107 8.84 -0.81 55.82
CA LYS A 107 8.47 -1.88 56.76
C LYS A 107 9.55 -2.11 57.82
N ARG A 108 10.82 -2.22 57.41
CA ARG A 108 11.94 -2.38 58.36
C ARG A 108 12.02 -1.21 59.35
N PHE A 109 11.83 0.02 58.86
CA PHE A 109 11.84 1.20 59.71
C PHE A 109 10.71 1.18 60.75
N VAL A 110 9.49 0.79 60.34
CA VAL A 110 8.36 0.63 61.26
C VAL A 110 8.60 -0.49 62.27
N ASP A 111 9.11 -1.63 61.83
CA ASP A 111 9.44 -2.77 62.70
C ASP A 111 10.51 -2.38 63.75
N GLU A 112 11.51 -1.59 63.35
CA GLU A 112 12.56 -1.10 64.24
C GLU A 112 12.03 -0.10 65.28
N ILE A 113 11.18 0.83 64.87
CA ILE A 113 10.48 1.72 65.81
C ILE A 113 9.65 0.90 66.81
N HIS A 114 8.89 -0.08 66.31
CA HIS A 114 8.06 -0.92 67.17
C HIS A 114 8.89 -1.69 68.21
N SER A 115 10.04 -2.24 67.79
CA SER A 115 10.97 -2.92 68.68
C SER A 115 11.54 -1.99 69.76
N GLN A 116 11.89 -0.75 69.41
CA GLN A 116 12.38 0.24 70.38
C GLN A 116 11.30 0.71 71.36
N VAL A 117 10.03 0.77 70.94
CA VAL A 117 8.92 1.12 71.83
C VAL A 117 8.66 -0.01 72.84
N GLU A 118 8.65 -1.27 72.39
CA GLU A 118 8.41 -2.41 73.26
C GLU A 118 9.55 -2.66 74.25
N SER A 119 10.80 -2.38 73.88
CA SER A 119 11.95 -2.49 74.79
C SER A 119 11.95 -1.45 75.90
N ARG A 120 11.27 -0.30 75.72
CA ARG A 120 11.13 0.75 76.74
C ARG A 120 9.96 0.56 77.70
N LYS A 121 9.07 -0.40 77.43
CA LYS A 121 7.94 -0.75 78.31
C LYS A 121 8.27 -1.86 79.32
N ARG A 122 9.41 -2.53 79.17
CA ARG A 122 9.96 -3.49 80.13
C ARG A 122 10.95 -2.80 81.05
#